data_AF-A0A950JL32-F1
#
_entry.id   AF-A0A950JL32-F1
#
_cell.length_a   1.000
_cell.length_b   1.000
_cell.length_c   1.000
_cell.angle_alpha   90.00
_cell.angle_beta   90.00
_cell.angle_gamma   90.00
#
_symmetry.space_group_name_H-M   'P 1'
#
loop_
_entity.id
_entity.type
_entity.pdbx_description
1 polymer ?
#
loop_
_entity_poly.entity_id
_entity_poly.type
_entity_poly.pdbx_seq_one_letter_code
_entity_poly.pdbx_strand_id
1 'polypeptide(L)'
;LASQLTGWDIDILTEAEESERRQKEFAERTQNFMDALDVDETVAQLLASEGFRTVEEIAFVEPHELASIEGFDADTAAEIQARAQGHLSRIEAEFDEQRKSLGVSDDLKEISGLTTPMLVKLGENGVKTLEDLADCASDDLVGWTDGAEAKPGFLAGFDVSRAQADAMILDARVRAGWIEAPAPEATEEEPETEEQQHA
;
A
#
# COMPACT_ATOMS: atom_id res chain seq x y z
N LEU A 1 -32.12 6.82 1.65
CA LEU A 1 -32.20 8.29 1.67
C LEU A 1 -30.91 8.95 2.17
N ALA A 2 -30.32 8.53 3.30
CA ALA A 2 -29.06 9.09 3.80
C ALA A 2 -27.82 8.82 2.90
N SER A 3 -27.67 7.59 2.39
CA SER A 3 -26.59 7.24 1.45
C SER A 3 -26.68 8.02 0.12
N GLN A 4 -27.90 8.19 -0.44
CA GLN A 4 -28.11 9.04 -1.63
C GLN A 4 -27.86 10.54 -1.41
N LEU A 5 -27.98 11.04 -0.18
CA LEU A 5 -27.75 12.45 0.13
C LEU A 5 -26.26 12.77 0.34
N THR A 6 -25.47 11.77 0.73
CA THR A 6 -24.05 11.92 1.07
C THR A 6 -23.13 11.40 -0.02
N GLY A 7 -23.58 10.47 -0.87
CA GLY A 7 -22.75 9.80 -1.87
C GLY A 7 -21.85 8.71 -1.27
N TRP A 8 -21.98 8.41 0.02
CA TRP A 8 -21.25 7.33 0.69
C TRP A 8 -22.17 6.11 0.82
N ASP A 9 -21.62 4.92 0.60
CA ASP A 9 -22.32 3.68 0.92
C ASP A 9 -22.32 3.50 2.44
N ILE A 10 -23.50 3.41 3.05
CA ILE A 10 -23.64 3.39 4.52
C ILE A 10 -24.17 2.03 4.93
N ASP A 11 -23.27 1.20 5.46
CA ASP A 11 -23.62 -0.06 6.10
C ASP A 11 -24.20 0.19 7.50
N ILE A 12 -25.49 -0.11 7.67
CA ILE A 12 -26.16 -0.02 8.98
C ILE A 12 -26.10 -1.39 9.64
N LEU A 13 -25.22 -1.51 10.62
CA LEU A 13 -25.11 -2.68 11.49
C LEU A 13 -25.91 -2.49 12.78
N THR A 14 -26.40 -3.59 13.35
CA THR A 14 -26.91 -3.58 14.71
C THR A 14 -25.77 -3.42 15.73
N GLU A 15 -26.09 -2.98 16.95
CA GLU A 15 -25.11 -2.85 18.03
C GLU A 15 -24.38 -4.18 18.33
N ALA A 16 -25.10 -5.31 18.21
CA ALA A 16 -24.52 -6.64 18.39
C ALA A 16 -23.51 -6.99 17.29
N GLU A 17 -23.87 -6.80 16.02
CA GLU A 17 -22.98 -7.08 14.88
C GLU A 17 -21.73 -6.20 14.89
N GLU A 18 -21.89 -4.93 15.26
CA GLU A 18 -20.79 -3.98 15.35
C GLU A 18 -19.82 -4.36 16.50
N SER A 19 -20.35 -4.79 17.64
CA SER A 19 -19.56 -5.29 18.76
C SER A 19 -18.80 -6.57 18.41
N GLU A 20 -19.46 -7.53 17.74
CA GLU A 20 -18.82 -8.77 17.27
C GLU A 20 -17.70 -8.47 16.26
N ARG A 21 -17.94 -7.57 15.30
CA ARG A 21 -16.93 -7.14 14.33
C ARG A 21 -15.72 -6.55 15.04
N ARG A 22 -15.91 -5.62 15.99
CA ARG A 22 -14.81 -5.01 16.74
C ARG A 22 -13.99 -6.03 17.52
N GLN A 23 -14.64 -6.99 18.18
CA GLN A 23 -13.94 -8.06 18.90
C GLN A 23 -13.12 -8.94 17.97
N LYS A 24 -13.69 -9.29 16.81
CA LYS A 24 -12.99 -10.08 15.80
C LYS A 24 -11.76 -9.34 15.25
N GLU A 25 -11.93 -8.09 14.83
CA GLU A 25 -10.83 -7.28 14.31
C GLU A 25 -9.73 -7.04 15.37
N PHE A 26 -10.11 -6.90 16.65
CA PHE A 26 -9.14 -6.76 17.74
C PHE A 26 -8.33 -8.04 17.94
N ALA A 27 -8.99 -9.21 17.92
CA ALA A 27 -8.34 -10.50 18.04
C ALA A 27 -7.42 -10.79 16.83
N GLU A 28 -7.86 -10.48 15.61
CA GLU A 28 -7.06 -10.62 14.39
C GLU A 28 -5.82 -9.73 14.43
N ARG A 29 -5.94 -8.46 14.84
CA ARG A 29 -4.81 -7.54 15.01
C ARG A 29 -3.83 -8.03 16.07
N THR A 30 -4.34 -8.47 17.22
CA THR A 30 -3.52 -9.02 18.31
C THR A 30 -2.71 -10.22 17.80
N GLN A 31 -3.36 -11.17 17.12
CA GLN A 31 -2.70 -12.34 16.57
C GLN A 31 -1.63 -11.95 15.52
N ASN A 32 -1.96 -11.03 14.62
CA ASN A 32 -1.01 -10.54 13.62
C ASN A 32 0.23 -9.91 14.26
N PHE A 33 0.07 -9.13 15.34
CA PHE A 33 1.21 -8.54 16.04
C PHE A 33 2.06 -9.57 16.77
N MET A 34 1.43 -10.58 17.41
CA MET A 34 2.17 -11.69 18.01
C MET A 34 3.04 -12.41 16.97
N ASP A 35 2.43 -12.79 15.84
CA ASP A 35 3.12 -13.55 14.79
C ASP A 35 4.18 -12.72 14.08
N ALA A 36 3.91 -11.42 13.86
CA ALA A 36 4.83 -10.56 13.12
C ALA A 36 6.02 -10.08 13.95
N LEU A 37 5.79 -9.75 15.23
CA LEU A 37 6.76 -9.10 16.10
C LEU A 37 7.39 -10.08 17.12
N ASP A 38 6.94 -11.34 17.15
CA ASP A 38 7.38 -12.36 18.11
C ASP A 38 7.24 -11.87 19.56
N VAL A 39 6.07 -11.29 19.86
CA VAL A 39 5.72 -10.75 21.18
C VAL A 39 4.62 -11.59 21.83
N ASP A 40 4.50 -11.50 23.15
CA ASP A 40 3.41 -12.15 23.87
C ASP A 40 2.06 -11.46 23.65
N GLU A 41 1.00 -12.16 24.06
CA GLU A 41 -0.38 -11.68 23.92
C GLU A 41 -0.62 -10.35 24.63
N THR A 42 0.01 -10.10 25.78
CA THR A 42 -0.21 -8.86 26.54
C THR A 42 0.37 -7.65 25.82
N VAL A 43 1.57 -7.79 25.26
CA VAL A 43 2.22 -6.76 24.44
C VAL A 43 1.42 -6.50 23.17
N ALA A 44 0.95 -7.54 22.49
CA ALA A 44 0.14 -7.41 21.28
C ALA A 44 -1.23 -6.76 21.55
N GLN A 45 -1.89 -7.10 22.66
CA GLN A 45 -3.15 -6.48 23.05
C GLN A 45 -2.97 -4.99 23.37
N LEU A 46 -1.85 -4.62 24.03
CA LEU A 46 -1.53 -3.21 24.30
C LEU A 46 -1.41 -2.43 22.98
N LEU A 47 -0.62 -2.92 22.03
CA LEU A 47 -0.48 -2.32 20.70
C LEU A 47 -1.83 -2.18 19.98
N ALA A 48 -2.67 -3.23 19.99
CA ALA A 48 -3.99 -3.17 19.38
C ALA A 48 -4.93 -2.18 20.08
N SER A 49 -4.80 -2.01 21.41
CA SER A 49 -5.63 -1.12 22.21
C SER A 49 -5.27 0.36 22.04
N GLU A 50 -3.99 0.66 21.77
CA GLU A 50 -3.50 1.99 21.43
C GLU A 50 -3.92 2.42 20.02
N GLY A 51 -4.41 1.48 19.21
CA GLY A 51 -5.05 1.76 17.93
C GLY A 51 -4.22 1.40 16.71
N PHE A 52 -3.03 0.81 16.89
CA PHE A 52 -2.24 0.28 15.79
C PHE A 52 -3.02 -0.80 15.04
N ARG A 53 -2.98 -0.73 13.70
CA ARG A 53 -3.72 -1.63 12.82
C ARG A 53 -2.81 -2.52 12.00
N THR A 54 -1.59 -2.05 11.70
CA THR A 54 -0.65 -2.73 10.82
C THR A 54 0.76 -2.71 11.41
N VAL A 55 1.60 -3.63 10.94
CA VAL A 55 3.01 -3.72 11.36
C VAL A 55 3.80 -2.52 10.84
N GLU A 56 3.40 -2.01 9.67
CA GLU A 56 3.95 -0.82 9.03
C GLU A 56 3.76 0.43 9.89
N GLU A 57 2.58 0.63 10.49
CA GLU A 57 2.35 1.74 11.42
C GLU A 57 3.35 1.66 12.59
N ILE A 58 3.55 0.48 13.17
CA ILE A 58 4.50 0.27 14.29
C ILE A 58 5.95 0.49 13.83
N ALA A 59 6.30 0.07 12.62
CA ALA A 59 7.67 0.19 12.10
C ALA A 59 8.10 1.64 11.89
N PHE A 60 7.15 2.53 11.56
CA PHE A 60 7.44 3.90 11.12
C PHE A 60 6.83 5.00 12.00
N VAL A 61 6.10 4.65 13.06
CA VAL A 61 5.65 5.62 14.07
C VAL A 61 6.84 6.24 14.82
N GLU A 62 6.64 7.43 15.37
CA GLU A 62 7.65 8.05 16.20
C GLU A 62 7.93 7.22 17.48
N PRO A 63 9.21 7.01 17.86
CA PRO A 63 9.56 6.17 19.01
C PRO A 63 8.88 6.58 20.33
N HIS A 64 8.58 7.87 20.48
CA HIS A 64 7.97 8.40 21.70
C HIS A 64 6.49 8.01 21.84
N GLU A 65 5.79 7.75 20.74
CA GLU A 65 4.40 7.27 20.77
C GLU A 65 4.35 5.85 21.31
N LEU A 66 5.24 4.97 20.83
CA LEU A 66 5.39 3.61 21.37
C LEU A 66 5.86 3.60 22.83
N ALA A 67 6.77 4.51 23.21
CA ALA A 67 7.22 4.62 24.59
C ALA A 67 6.16 5.23 25.54
N SER A 68 5.08 5.81 25.00
CA SER A 68 3.98 6.36 25.81
C SER A 68 2.97 5.31 26.25
N ILE A 69 3.02 4.10 25.66
CA ILE A 69 2.16 2.96 25.99
C ILE A 69 2.45 2.51 27.42
N GLU A 70 1.39 2.28 28.20
CA GLU A 70 1.53 1.83 29.59
C GLU A 70 2.31 0.51 29.66
N GLY A 71 3.42 0.53 30.41
CA GLY A 71 4.28 -0.63 30.60
C GLY A 71 5.44 -0.74 29.61
N PHE A 72 5.54 0.15 28.61
CA PHE A 72 6.69 0.22 27.72
C PHE A 72 7.69 1.28 28.21
N ASP A 73 8.97 0.99 28.02
CA ASP A 73 10.04 1.98 28.11
C ASP A 73 10.64 2.23 26.72
N ALA A 74 11.56 3.20 26.64
CA ALA A 74 12.19 3.59 25.38
C ALA A 74 12.97 2.43 24.73
N ASP A 75 13.56 1.54 25.53
CA ASP A 75 14.31 0.40 25.03
C ASP A 75 13.38 -0.66 24.44
N THR A 76 12.28 -0.97 25.14
CA THR A 76 11.23 -1.89 24.68
C THR A 76 10.56 -1.37 23.40
N ALA A 77 10.22 -0.08 23.35
CA ALA A 77 9.64 0.55 22.17
C ALA A 77 10.58 0.44 20.96
N ALA A 78 11.86 0.74 21.14
CA ALA A 78 12.87 0.62 20.09
C ALA A 78 13.04 -0.84 19.62
N GLU A 79 13.00 -1.81 20.54
CA GLU A 79 13.07 -3.22 20.19
C GLU A 79 11.87 -3.66 19.35
N ILE A 80 10.64 -3.34 19.79
CA ILE A 80 9.41 -3.65 19.05
C ILE A 80 9.45 -3.05 17.64
N GLN A 81 9.87 -1.78 17.53
CA GLN A 81 10.01 -1.11 16.24
C GLN A 81 11.06 -1.78 15.35
N ALA A 82 12.21 -2.18 15.89
CA ALA A 82 13.24 -2.89 15.15
C ALA A 82 12.73 -4.26 14.66
N ARG A 83 11.94 -4.97 15.46
CA ARG A 83 11.31 -6.23 15.05
C ARG A 83 10.28 -6.03 13.95
N ALA A 84 9.47 -4.98 14.03
CA ALA A 84 8.53 -4.61 12.98
C ALA A 84 9.26 -4.35 11.65
N GLN A 85 10.31 -3.54 11.67
CA GLN A 85 11.14 -3.27 10.48
C GLN A 85 11.81 -4.54 9.94
N GLY A 86 12.30 -5.41 10.82
CA GLY A 86 12.88 -6.70 10.44
C GLY A 86 11.85 -7.62 9.78
N HIS A 87 10.62 -7.65 10.29
CA HIS A 87 9.51 -8.41 9.72
C HIS A 87 9.18 -7.94 8.30
N LEU A 88 9.04 -6.63 8.09
CA LEU A 88 8.78 -6.05 6.77
C LEU A 88 9.92 -6.35 5.79
N SER A 89 11.17 -6.22 6.25
CA SER A 89 12.35 -6.53 5.43
C SER A 89 12.41 -8.00 5.00
N ARG A 90 12.00 -8.91 5.89
CA ARG A 90 11.91 -10.34 5.57
C ARG A 90 10.83 -10.63 4.54
N ILE A 91 9.64 -10.02 4.69
CA ILE A 91 8.55 -10.15 3.72
C ILE A 91 8.98 -9.60 2.35
N GLU A 92 9.61 -8.43 2.33
CA GLU A 92 10.11 -7.82 1.11
C GLU A 92 11.14 -8.71 0.41
N ALA A 93 12.06 -9.31 1.17
CA ALA A 93 13.03 -10.27 0.63
C ALA A 93 12.35 -11.52 0.07
N GLU A 94 11.34 -12.06 0.75
CA GLU A 94 10.58 -13.23 0.29
C GLU A 94 9.86 -12.94 -1.04
N PHE A 95 9.16 -11.80 -1.15
CA PHE A 95 8.54 -11.41 -2.41
C PHE A 95 9.56 -11.12 -3.51
N ASP A 96 10.72 -10.54 -3.17
CA ASP A 96 11.78 -10.31 -4.15
C ASP A 96 12.36 -11.62 -4.70
N GLU A 97 12.54 -12.63 -3.84
CA GLU A 97 12.95 -13.97 -4.25
C GLU A 97 11.90 -14.64 -5.13
N GLN A 98 10.61 -14.56 -4.76
CA GLN A 98 9.52 -15.08 -5.57
C GLN A 98 9.49 -14.42 -6.96
N ARG A 99 9.58 -13.09 -7.01
CA ARG A 99 9.65 -12.31 -8.25
C ARG A 99 10.80 -12.78 -9.14
N LYS A 100 12.00 -12.93 -8.57
CA LYS A 100 13.18 -13.44 -9.28
C LYS A 100 12.96 -14.86 -9.79
N SER A 101 12.33 -15.72 -9.00
CA SER A 101 12.03 -17.10 -9.40
C SER A 101 11.05 -17.18 -10.59
N LEU A 102 10.15 -16.19 -10.71
CA LEU A 102 9.24 -16.04 -11.84
C LEU A 102 9.93 -15.45 -13.08
N GLY A 103 11.15 -14.92 -12.94
CA GLY A 103 11.93 -14.32 -14.02
C GLY A 103 11.52 -12.89 -14.36
N VAL A 104 10.89 -12.18 -13.42
CA VAL A 104 10.50 -10.77 -13.58
C VAL A 104 11.76 -9.89 -13.47
N SER A 105 11.94 -8.96 -14.40
CA SER A 105 13.09 -8.07 -14.49
C SER A 105 13.17 -7.11 -13.30
N ASP A 106 14.39 -6.69 -12.96
CA ASP A 106 14.65 -5.64 -11.99
C ASP A 106 14.19 -4.27 -12.50
N ASP A 107 14.14 -4.08 -13.83
CA ASP A 107 13.73 -2.80 -14.44
C ASP A 107 12.29 -2.42 -14.08
N LEU A 108 11.43 -3.41 -13.82
CA LEU A 108 10.05 -3.17 -13.40
C LEU A 108 9.95 -2.58 -11.98
N LYS A 109 10.99 -2.69 -11.14
CA LYS A 109 11.03 -2.02 -9.84
C LYS A 109 11.15 -0.50 -9.96
N GLU A 110 11.63 -0.02 -11.09
CA GLU A 110 11.79 1.42 -11.32
C GLU A 110 10.49 2.10 -11.72
N ILE A 111 9.44 1.33 -12.04
CA ILE A 111 8.13 1.86 -12.37
C ILE A 111 7.46 2.42 -11.12
N SER A 112 7.09 3.69 -11.18
CA SER A 112 6.46 4.37 -10.05
C SER A 112 5.12 3.70 -9.69
N GLY A 113 4.94 3.40 -8.41
CA GLY A 113 3.71 2.79 -7.88
C GLY A 113 3.67 1.27 -7.93
N LEU A 114 4.67 0.58 -8.52
CA LEU A 114 4.78 -0.87 -8.39
C LEU A 114 5.49 -1.26 -7.09
N THR A 115 4.85 -2.15 -6.33
CA THR A 115 5.44 -2.78 -5.15
C THR A 115 5.91 -4.19 -5.48
N THR A 116 6.84 -4.74 -4.71
CA THR A 116 7.38 -6.10 -4.93
C THR A 116 6.29 -7.19 -4.93
N PRO A 117 5.26 -7.16 -4.04
CA PRO A 117 4.11 -8.07 -4.15
C PRO A 117 3.34 -7.94 -5.48
N MET A 118 3.19 -6.73 -6.01
CA MET A 118 2.54 -6.51 -7.31
C MET A 118 3.38 -7.11 -8.44
N LEU A 119 4.71 -6.99 -8.37
CA LEU A 119 5.62 -7.58 -9.35
C LEU A 119 5.53 -9.12 -9.38
N VAL A 120 5.35 -9.76 -8.22
CA VAL A 120 5.08 -11.21 -8.16
C VAL A 120 3.78 -11.54 -8.91
N LYS A 121 2.71 -10.78 -8.67
CA LYS A 121 1.41 -11.00 -9.33
C LYS A 121 1.46 -10.76 -10.84
N LEU A 122 2.20 -9.76 -11.28
CA LEU A 122 2.48 -9.53 -12.70
C LEU A 122 3.25 -10.72 -13.29
N GLY A 123 4.29 -11.20 -12.59
CA GLY A 123 5.07 -12.37 -13.01
C GLY A 123 4.27 -13.66 -13.13
N GLU A 124 3.34 -13.90 -12.21
CA GLU A 124 2.39 -15.04 -12.25
C GLU A 124 1.48 -14.98 -13.50
N ASN A 125 1.15 -13.77 -13.96
CA ASN A 125 0.35 -13.53 -15.17
C ASN A 125 1.19 -13.36 -16.44
N GLY A 126 2.50 -13.61 -16.37
CA GLY A 126 3.40 -13.59 -17.53
C GLY A 126 3.97 -12.23 -17.90
N VAL A 127 3.70 -11.18 -17.12
CA VAL A 127 4.29 -9.84 -17.29
C VAL A 127 5.62 -9.79 -16.55
N LYS A 128 6.72 -9.90 -17.29
CA LYS A 128 8.08 -10.07 -16.71
C LYS A 128 9.04 -8.96 -17.09
N THR A 129 8.79 -8.23 -18.15
CA THR A 129 9.68 -7.21 -18.70
C THR A 129 8.95 -5.87 -18.84
N LEU A 130 9.71 -4.80 -19.09
CA LEU A 130 9.13 -3.48 -19.41
C LEU A 130 8.26 -3.56 -20.66
N GLU A 131 8.67 -4.37 -21.64
CA GLU A 131 7.96 -4.62 -22.89
C GLU A 131 6.62 -5.31 -22.64
N ASP A 132 6.60 -6.33 -21.78
CA ASP A 132 5.34 -7.01 -21.42
C ASP A 132 4.38 -6.04 -20.72
N LEU A 133 4.88 -5.19 -19.81
CA LEU A 133 4.06 -4.19 -19.12
C LEU A 133 3.61 -3.07 -20.07
N ALA A 134 4.45 -2.66 -21.02
CA ALA A 134 4.12 -1.64 -22.01
C ALA A 134 3.02 -2.10 -22.98
N ASP A 135 2.96 -3.40 -23.27
CA ASP A 135 1.92 -4.02 -24.10
C ASP A 135 0.58 -4.18 -23.37
N CYS A 136 0.57 -4.13 -22.04
CA CYS A 136 -0.66 -4.23 -21.25
C CYS A 136 -1.62 -3.05 -21.51
N ALA A 137 -2.91 -3.32 -21.35
CA ALA A 137 -3.94 -2.32 -21.17
C ALA A 137 -4.28 -2.14 -19.68
N SER A 138 -4.88 -1.01 -19.31
CA SER A 138 -5.33 -0.76 -17.94
C SER A 138 -6.27 -1.86 -17.46
N ASP A 139 -7.13 -2.36 -18.35
CA ASP A 139 -8.09 -3.42 -18.07
C ASP A 139 -7.39 -4.75 -17.73
N ASP A 140 -6.16 -4.99 -18.20
CA ASP A 140 -5.39 -6.17 -17.81
C ASP A 140 -4.91 -6.07 -16.35
N LEU A 141 -4.59 -4.86 -15.89
CA LEU A 141 -4.10 -4.61 -14.53
C LEU A 141 -5.25 -4.55 -13.52
N VAL A 142 -6.29 -3.74 -13.78
CA VAL A 142 -7.37 -3.49 -12.81
C VAL A 142 -8.65 -4.28 -13.11
N GLY A 143 -8.73 -4.95 -14.26
CA GLY A 143 -9.92 -5.67 -14.68
C GLY A 143 -10.92 -4.77 -15.39
N TRP A 144 -12.01 -5.39 -15.84
CA TRP A 144 -13.10 -4.70 -16.52
C TRP A 144 -14.43 -5.41 -16.28
N THR A 145 -15.53 -4.70 -16.55
CA THR A 145 -16.88 -5.21 -16.34
C THR A 145 -17.63 -5.24 -17.67
N ASP A 146 -18.18 -6.40 -18.02
CA ASP A 146 -19.10 -6.56 -19.16
C ASP A 146 -20.52 -6.82 -18.65
N GLY A 147 -21.35 -5.77 -18.60
CA GLY A 147 -22.71 -5.88 -18.10
C GLY A 147 -22.76 -6.36 -16.65
N ALA A 148 -23.08 -7.64 -16.43
CA ALA A 148 -23.19 -8.25 -15.10
C ALA A 148 -21.94 -9.05 -14.67
N GLU A 149 -20.99 -9.31 -15.57
CA GLU A 149 -19.79 -10.09 -15.26
C GLU A 149 -18.58 -9.17 -15.06
N ALA A 150 -17.96 -9.22 -13.89
CA ALA A 150 -16.70 -8.55 -13.60
C ALA A 150 -15.53 -9.53 -13.79
N LYS A 151 -14.57 -9.16 -14.64
CA LYS A 151 -13.33 -9.91 -14.81
C LYS A 151 -12.21 -9.24 -14.02
N PRO A 152 -11.56 -9.96 -13.08
CA PRO A 152 -10.46 -9.41 -12.30
C PRO A 152 -9.22 -9.20 -13.18
N GLY A 153 -8.52 -8.10 -12.95
CA GLY A 153 -7.19 -7.86 -13.52
C GLY A 153 -6.08 -8.54 -12.71
N PHE A 154 -4.85 -8.44 -13.20
CA PHE A 154 -3.66 -9.04 -12.58
C PHE A 154 -3.38 -8.49 -11.17
N LEU A 155 -3.75 -7.24 -10.93
CA LEU A 155 -3.58 -6.54 -9.65
C LEU A 155 -4.89 -6.50 -8.85
N ALA A 156 -5.82 -7.42 -9.11
CA ALA A 156 -7.01 -7.59 -8.28
C ALA A 156 -6.62 -7.88 -6.83
N GLY A 157 -7.16 -7.10 -5.89
CA GLY A 157 -6.82 -7.16 -4.47
C GLY A 157 -5.82 -6.09 -4.02
N PHE A 158 -5.22 -5.34 -4.94
CA PHE A 158 -4.48 -4.12 -4.63
C PHE A 158 -5.37 -2.89 -4.86
N ASP A 159 -5.15 -1.84 -4.07
CA ASP A 159 -5.83 -0.55 -4.24
C ASP A 159 -5.19 0.25 -5.38
N VAL A 160 -5.43 -0.22 -6.61
CA VAL A 160 -4.92 0.39 -7.84
C VAL A 160 -6.09 0.92 -8.65
N SER A 161 -6.16 2.24 -8.76
CA SER A 161 -7.08 2.92 -9.66
C SER A 161 -6.67 2.75 -11.11
N ARG A 162 -7.64 2.87 -12.02
CA ARG A 162 -7.37 2.82 -13.47
C ARG A 162 -6.34 3.87 -13.92
N ALA A 163 -6.36 5.05 -13.30
CA ALA A 163 -5.40 6.12 -13.61
C ALA A 163 -3.96 5.76 -13.18
N GLN A 164 -3.80 5.10 -12.03
CA GLN A 164 -2.49 4.58 -11.60
C GLN A 164 -2.00 3.48 -12.54
N ALA A 165 -2.87 2.56 -12.95
CA ALA A 165 -2.52 1.53 -13.93
C ALA A 165 -2.11 2.14 -15.28
N ASP A 166 -2.85 3.14 -15.77
CA ASP A 166 -2.51 3.90 -16.97
C ASP A 166 -1.13 4.57 -16.85
N ALA A 167 -0.83 5.17 -15.69
CA ALA A 167 0.46 5.79 -15.41
C ALA A 167 1.62 4.78 -15.39
N MET A 168 1.43 3.60 -14.78
CA MET A 168 2.43 2.52 -14.76
C MET A 168 2.74 2.02 -16.18
N ILE A 169 1.70 1.82 -17.00
CA ILE A 169 1.85 1.37 -18.39
C ILE A 169 2.53 2.46 -19.24
N LEU A 170 2.18 3.72 -19.02
CA LEU A 170 2.80 4.84 -19.73
C LEU A 170 4.29 4.97 -19.38
N ASP A 171 4.64 4.89 -18.09
CA ASP A 171 6.04 4.89 -17.64
C ASP A 171 6.82 3.71 -18.27
N ALA A 172 6.22 2.52 -18.30
CA ALA A 172 6.80 1.36 -18.98
C ALA A 172 7.00 1.61 -20.48
N ARG A 173 6.05 2.22 -21.18
CA ARG A 173 6.17 2.57 -22.61
C ARG A 173 7.25 3.61 -22.87
N VAL A 174 7.39 4.61 -22.00
CA VAL A 174 8.48 5.61 -22.10
C VAL A 174 9.83 4.91 -21.94
N ARG A 175 9.98 4.08 -20.91
CA ARG A 175 11.24 3.37 -20.60
C ARG A 175 11.60 2.31 -21.64
N ALA A 176 10.60 1.62 -22.20
CA ALA A 176 10.77 0.70 -23.32
C ALA A 176 11.02 1.42 -24.67
N GLY A 177 10.94 2.77 -24.70
CA GLY A 177 11.18 3.57 -25.89
C GLY A 177 10.06 3.52 -26.94
N TRP A 178 8.85 3.11 -26.56
CA TRP A 178 7.68 3.09 -27.43
C TRP A 178 7.13 4.49 -27.68
N ILE A 179 7.27 5.37 -26.69
CA ILE A 179 6.84 6.76 -26.72
C ILE A 179 7.94 7.66 -26.16
N GLU A 180 8.04 8.88 -26.66
CA GLU A 180 8.93 9.90 -26.11
C GLU A 180 8.30 10.47 -24.83
N ALA A 181 9.12 10.69 -23.80
CA ALA A 181 8.66 11.33 -22.58
C ALA A 181 8.07 12.71 -22.92
N PRO A 182 6.91 13.10 -22.35
CA PRO A 182 6.42 14.45 -22.53
C PRO A 182 7.51 15.43 -22.05
N ALA A 183 7.76 16.48 -22.84
CA ALA A 183 8.65 17.55 -22.41
C ALA A 183 8.16 18.05 -21.05
N PRO A 184 9.06 18.27 -20.06
CA PRO A 184 8.64 18.80 -18.77
C PRO A 184 7.86 20.09 -19.03
N GLU A 185 6.59 20.11 -18.63
CA GLU A 185 5.81 21.33 -18.69
C GLU A 185 6.57 22.38 -17.90
N ALA A 186 6.97 23.46 -18.57
CA ALA A 186 7.54 24.61 -17.90
C ALA A 186 6.48 25.07 -16.90
N THR A 187 6.76 24.85 -15.62
CA THR A 187 6.01 25.46 -14.53
C THR A 187 6.11 26.96 -14.76
N GLU A 188 5.02 27.58 -15.18
CA GLU A 188 4.89 29.02 -15.17
C GLU A 188 5.07 29.42 -13.70
N GLU A 189 6.27 29.88 -13.33
CA GLU A 189 6.51 30.57 -12.07
C GLU A 189 5.50 31.71 -12.00
N GLU A 190 4.48 31.57 -11.15
CA GLU A 190 3.66 32.72 -10.76
C GLU A 190 4.62 33.78 -10.21
N PRO A 191 4.66 35.00 -10.77
CA PRO A 191 5.57 36.01 -10.28
C PRO A 191 5.17 36.37 -8.86
N GLU A 192 6.08 36.13 -7.91
CA GLU A 192 6.02 36.66 -6.56
C GLU A 192 5.80 38.18 -6.64
N THR A 193 4.59 38.62 -6.32
CA THR A 193 4.31 40.04 -6.09
C THR A 193 5.10 40.49 -4.87
N GLU A 194 6.26 41.12 -5.09
CA GLU A 194 7.00 41.85 -4.06
C GLU A 194 6.08 42.92 -3.43
N GLU A 195 5.74 42.73 -2.15
CA GLU A 195 5.20 43.79 -1.31
C GLU A 195 6.20 44.95 -1.26
N GLN A 196 5.92 46.02 -1.99
CA GLN A 196 6.59 47.30 -1.84
C GLN A 196 6.31 47.85 -0.44
N GLN A 197 7.26 47.66 0.47
CA GLN A 197 7.42 48.50 1.64
C GLN A 197 7.68 49.94 1.19
N HIS A 198 6.71 50.82 1.43
CA HIS A 198 6.93 52.26 1.39
C HIS A 198 6.46 52.89 2.71
N ALA A 199 7.48 53.19 3.53
CA ALA A 199 7.69 54.33 4.43
C ALA A 199 6.52 54.84 5.31
#